data_AF-A0A2Z6RKQ3-F1
#
_entry.id   AF-A0A2Z6RKQ3-F1
#
_cell.length_a   1.000
_cell.length_b   1.000
_cell.length_c   1.000
_cell.angle_alpha   90.00
_cell.angle_beta   90.00
_cell.angle_gamma   90.00
#
_symmetry.space_group_name_H-M   'P 1'
#
loop_
_entity.id
_entity.type
_entity.pdbx_description
1 polymer ?
#
loop_
_entity_poly.entity_id
_entity_poly.type
_entity_poly.pdbx_seq_one_letter_code
_entity_poly.pdbx_strand_id
1 'polypeptide(L)'
;MEKCWDSNPNNRPNLESILTILNEKQYNNDKEFEVAEKYFKENKETKQITTHPQAIYASRLLDPYTKDFSNFFIKENLLKY
;
A
#
# COMPACT_ATOMS: atom_id res chain seq x y z
N MET A 1 5.87 13.15 0.37
CA MET A 1 5.31 12.08 1.23
C MET A 1 4.93 12.57 2.62
N GLU A 2 5.53 13.65 3.14
CA GLU A 2 5.21 14.22 4.46
C GLU A 2 3.71 14.44 4.71
N LYS A 3 2.98 14.97 3.71
CA LYS A 3 1.52 15.16 3.79
C LYS A 3 0.75 13.86 4.07
N CYS A 4 1.26 12.71 3.64
CA CYS A 4 0.61 11.41 3.87
C CYS A 4 0.77 10.92 5.33
N TRP A 5 1.73 11.50 6.07
CA TRP A 5 2.11 11.09 7.41
C TRP A 5 1.57 12.03 8.48
N ASP A 6 0.59 12.88 8.13
CA ASP A 6 -0.03 13.79 9.10
C ASP A 6 -0.71 12.99 10.23
N SER A 7 -0.42 13.37 11.47
CA SER A 7 -1.00 12.78 12.68
C SER A 7 -2.53 12.88 12.68
N ASN A 8 -3.07 13.95 12.09
CA ASN A 8 -4.50 14.11 11.86
C ASN A 8 -4.91 13.43 10.54
N PRO A 9 -5.77 12.40 10.57
CA PRO A 9 -6.22 11.70 9.36
C PRO A 9 -6.89 12.60 8.32
N ASN A 10 -7.58 13.65 8.77
CA ASN A 10 -8.33 14.54 7.88
C ASN A 10 -7.41 15.43 7.02
N ASN A 11 -6.16 15.60 7.43
CA ASN A 11 -5.16 16.37 6.69
C ASN A 11 -4.42 15.53 5.64
N ARG A 12 -4.58 14.21 5.68
CA ARG A 12 -3.93 13.32 4.73
C ARG A 12 -4.58 13.49 3.36
N PRO A 13 -3.79 13.46 2.27
CA PRO A 13 -4.34 13.56 0.94
C PRO A 13 -5.20 12.33 0.63
N ASN A 14 -6.31 12.58 -0.05
CA ASN A 14 -7.14 11.52 -0.62
C ASN A 14 -6.48 10.96 -1.90
N LEU A 15 -7.07 9.88 -2.44
CA LEU A 15 -6.54 9.19 -3.62
C LEU A 15 -6.38 10.12 -4.82
N GLU A 16 -7.39 10.96 -5.08
CA GLU A 16 -7.38 11.90 -6.19
C GLU A 16 -6.24 12.92 -6.06
N SER A 17 -6.03 13.47 -4.86
CA SER A 17 -4.94 14.40 -4.57
C SER A 17 -3.57 13.74 -4.76
N ILE A 18 -3.41 12.48 -4.33
CA ILE A 18 -2.18 11.72 -4.54
C ILE A 18 -1.91 11.54 -6.03
N LEU A 19 -2.92 11.14 -6.80
CA LEU A 19 -2.77 10.92 -8.24
C LEU A 19 -2.35 12.20 -8.97
N THR A 20 -2.95 13.33 -8.62
CA THR A 20 -2.57 14.65 -9.16
C THR A 20 -1.11 14.98 -8.82
N ILE A 21 -0.69 14.84 -7.57
CA ILE A 21 0.70 15.10 -7.14
C ILE A 21 1.69 14.20 -7.90
N LEU A 22 1.33 12.94 -8.14
CA LEU A 22 2.19 12.01 -8.87
C LEU A 22 2.28 12.36 -10.36
N ASN A 23 1.17 12.78 -10.97
CA ASN A 23 1.11 13.13 -12.39
C ASN A 23 1.78 14.47 -12.70
N GLU A 24 1.66 15.45 -11.79
CA GLU A 24 2.32 16.76 -11.91
C GLU A 24 3.85 16.66 -11.80
N LYS A 25 4.33 15.69 -11.01
CA LYS A 25 5.75 15.40 -10.94
C LYS A 25 6.16 14.59 -12.16
N GLN A 26 6.72 15.27 -13.15
CA GLN A 26 7.49 14.61 -14.20
C GLN A 26 8.75 14.00 -13.56
N TYR A 27 8.64 12.75 -13.08
CA TYR A 27 9.72 12.03 -12.41
C TYR A 27 10.83 11.68 -13.41
N ASN A 28 11.69 12.65 -13.74
CA ASN A 28 12.99 12.41 -14.38
C ASN A 28 14.05 12.17 -13.30
N ASN A 29 13.80 11.22 -12.39
CA ASN A 29 14.61 10.99 -11.20
C ASN A 29 15.16 9.55 -11.14
N ASP A 30 15.73 9.09 -12.25
CA ASP A 30 16.40 7.79 -12.37
C ASP A 30 17.40 7.55 -11.23
N LYS A 31 18.11 8.61 -10.79
CA LYS A 31 19.08 8.54 -9.69
C LYS A 31 18.44 8.30 -8.32
N GLU A 32 17.32 8.94 -8.01
CA GLU A 32 16.64 8.73 -6.72
C GLU A 32 16.06 7.32 -6.66
N PHE A 33 15.53 6.83 -7.79
CA PHE A 33 15.06 5.46 -7.92
C PHE A 33 16.19 4.46 -7.75
N GLU A 34 17.34 4.68 -8.39
CA GLU A 34 18.53 3.81 -8.28
C GLU A 34 19.05 3.75 -6.83
N VAL A 35 19.10 4.88 -6.13
CA VAL A 35 19.50 4.92 -4.71
C VAL A 35 18.53 4.11 -3.84
N ALA A 36 17.22 4.30 -4.05
CA ALA A 36 16.20 3.55 -3.32
C ALA A 36 16.28 2.05 -3.61
N GLU A 37 16.48 1.66 -4.87
CA GLU A 37 16.60 0.26 -5.28
C GLU A 37 17.85 -0.40 -4.70
N LYS A 38 18.99 0.32 -4.68
CA LYS A 38 20.22 -0.16 -4.04
C LYS A 38 20.03 -0.37 -2.54
N TYR A 39 19.46 0.61 -1.84
CA TYR A 39 19.14 0.48 -0.42
C TYR A 39 18.22 -0.72 -0.17
N PHE A 40 17.18 -0.90 -1.00
CA PHE A 40 16.28 -2.04 -0.90
C PHE A 40 17.02 -3.36 -1.10
N LYS A 41 17.89 -3.48 -2.11
CA LYS A 41 18.66 -4.72 -2.38
C LYS A 41 19.61 -5.05 -1.22
N GLU A 42 20.29 -4.06 -0.66
CA GLU A 42 21.23 -4.22 0.46
C GLU A 42 20.53 -4.56 1.78
N ASN A 43 19.34 -3.99 2.02
CA ASN A 43 18.56 -4.18 3.25
C ASN A 43 17.40 -5.15 3.05
N LYS A 44 17.37 -5.88 1.94
CA LYS A 44 16.37 -6.92 1.68
C LYS A 44 16.62 -8.03 2.68
N GLU A 45 15.90 -8.00 3.80
CA GLU A 45 15.90 -9.11 4.72
C GLU A 45 15.43 -10.36 3.96
N THR A 46 16.37 -11.25 3.62
CA THR A 46 16.09 -12.58 3.04
C THR A 46 15.49 -13.52 4.06
N LYS A 47 15.35 -13.06 5.31
CA LYS A 47 14.66 -13.78 6.36
C LYS A 47 13.29 -14.10 5.81
N GLN A 48 13.06 -15.38 5.50
CA GLN A 48 11.72 -15.94 5.62
C GLN A 48 11.18 -15.34 6.91
N ILE A 49 10.17 -14.48 6.78
CA ILE A 49 9.49 -13.90 7.93
C ILE A 49 8.93 -15.13 8.63
N THR A 50 9.66 -15.64 9.61
CA THR A 50 9.20 -16.75 10.41
C THR A 50 8.03 -16.17 11.16
N THR A 51 6.82 -16.56 10.74
CA THR A 51 5.62 -16.20 11.46
C THR A 51 5.90 -16.52 12.92
N HIS A 52 5.85 -15.50 13.78
CA HIS A 52 6.15 -15.67 15.19
C HIS A 52 5.34 -16.88 15.72
N PRO A 53 5.87 -17.77 16.55
CA PRO A 53 5.16 -19.00 16.90
C PRO A 53 3.77 -18.74 17.53
N GLN A 54 3.61 -17.57 18.16
CA GLN A 54 2.35 -17.08 18.74
C GLN A 54 1.56 -16.13 17.82
N ALA A 55 1.94 -15.95 16.55
CA ALA A 55 1.16 -15.20 15.59
C ALA A 55 -0.11 -15.97 15.23
N ILE A 56 -1.24 -15.55 15.79
CA ILE A 56 -2.56 -16.16 15.53
C ILE A 56 -3.06 -15.81 14.12
N TYR A 57 -2.63 -14.64 13.62
CA TYR A 57 -2.87 -14.17 12.25
C TYR A 57 -1.75 -14.65 11.32
N ALA A 58 -1.74 -15.95 11.02
CA ALA A 58 -1.28 -16.35 9.69
C ALA A 58 -2.25 -15.75 8.66
N SER A 59 -1.77 -15.33 7.50
CA SER A 59 -2.62 -14.93 6.38
C SER A 59 -3.54 -16.11 6.03
N ARG A 60 -4.72 -16.18 6.64
CA ARG A 60 -5.72 -17.20 6.33
C ARG A 60 -6.32 -16.81 5.00
N LEU A 61 -6.47 -17.78 4.10
CA LEU A 61 -7.32 -17.59 2.93
C LEU A 61 -8.66 -17.09 3.46
N LEU A 62 -9.09 -15.90 2.99
CA LEU A 62 -10.37 -15.31 3.34
C LEU A 62 -11.43 -16.40 3.20
N ASP A 63 -12.09 -16.73 4.31
CA ASP A 63 -13.07 -17.79 4.39
C ASP A 63 -14.10 -17.60 3.26
N PRO A 64 -14.56 -18.61 2.52
CA PRO A 64 -15.61 -18.45 1.51
C PRO A 64 -16.80 -17.59 1.96
N TYR A 65 -17.13 -17.54 3.25
CA TYR A 65 -18.16 -16.63 3.81
C TYR A 65 -17.82 -15.14 3.69
N THR A 66 -16.53 -14.78 3.62
CA THR A 66 -16.05 -13.42 3.35
C THR A 66 -16.01 -13.07 1.86
N LYS A 67 -16.15 -14.06 0.96
CA LYS A 67 -16.24 -13.83 -0.50
C LYS A 67 -17.42 -12.93 -0.87
N ASP A 68 -18.53 -13.09 -0.16
CA ASP A 68 -19.73 -12.26 -0.37
C ASP A 68 -19.50 -10.80 0.07
N PHE A 69 -18.70 -10.59 1.12
CA PHE A 69 -18.28 -9.25 1.54
C PHE A 69 -17.30 -8.62 0.54
N SER A 70 -16.33 -9.38 0.01
CA SER A 70 -15.44 -8.88 -1.05
C SER A 70 -16.21 -8.44 -2.30
N ASN A 71 -17.25 -9.19 -2.69
CA ASN A 71 -18.14 -8.82 -3.79
C ASN A 71 -18.95 -7.54 -3.49
N PHE A 72 -19.36 -7.31 -2.25
CA PHE A 72 -20.03 -6.08 -1.84
C PHE A 72 -19.12 -4.86 -2.00
N PHE A 73 -17.88 -4.93 -1.50
CA PHE A 73 -16.91 -3.85 -1.64
C PHE A 73 -16.55 -3.58 -3.11
N ILE A 74 -16.41 -4.62 -3.94
CA ILE A 74 -16.12 -4.46 -5.37
C ILE A 74 -17.32 -3.82 -6.09
N LYS A 75 -18.56 -4.24 -5.79
CA LYS A 75 -19.77 -3.68 -6.41
C LYS A 75 -20.05 -2.24 -6.00
N GLU A 76 -19.85 -1.86 -4.74
CA GLU A 76 -19.99 -0.46 -4.30
C GLU A 76 -19.02 0.49 -5.00
N ASN A 77 -17.81 0.01 -5.33
CA ASN A 77 -16.81 0.81 -6.03
C ASN A 77 -17.04 0.84 -7.55
N LEU A 78 -17.74 -0.15 -8.13
CA LEU A 78 -18.10 -0.15 -9.55
C LEU A 78 -19.39 0.62 -9.87
N LEU A 79 -20.27 0.85 -8.88
CA LEU A 79 -21.49 1.66 -9.03
C LEU A 79 -21.27 3.16 -8.78
N LYS A 80 -20.04 3.56 -8.47
CA LYS A 80 -19.64 4.97 -8.25
C LYS A 80 -18.86 5.56 -9.44
N TYR A 81 -18.80 4.84 -10.57
CA TYR A 81 -18.29 5.33 -11.86
C TYR A 81 -19.38 5.24 -12.92
#